data_AF-A0A2V7TBX0-F1
#
_entry.id   AF-A0A2V7TBX0-F1
#
_cell.length_a   1.000
_cell.length_b   1.000
_cell.length_c   1.000
_cell.angle_alpha   90.00
_cell.angle_beta   90.00
_cell.angle_gamma   90.00
#
_symmetry.space_group_name_H-M   'P 1'
#
loop_
_entity.id
_entity.type
_entity.pdbx_description
1 polymer ?
#
loop_
_entity_poly.entity_id
_entity_poly.type
_entity_poly.pdbx_seq_one_letter_code
_entity_poly.pdbx_strand_id
1 'polypeptide(L)' 'SIRHPRHVVEAAMIGADVATLPPDVLKKLLQHPLTDRGLEQFLADWSKLAARAKASV' A
#
# COMPACT_ATOMS: atom_id res chain seq x y z
N SER A 1 -2.14 -22.95 7.85
CA SER A 1 -3.36 -22.50 7.14
C SER A 1 -3.54 -21.00 7.36
N ILE A 2 -3.13 -20.17 6.40
CA ILE A 2 -3.24 -18.70 6.51
C ILE A 2 -4.67 -18.27 6.19
N ARG A 3 -5.26 -17.42 7.04
CA ARG A 3 -6.67 -16.99 6.94
C ARG A 3 -6.85 -15.48 6.98
N HIS A 4 -5.86 -14.75 7.50
CA HIS A 4 -5.86 -13.30 7.55
C HIS A 4 -4.42 -12.76 7.49
N PRO A 5 -4.21 -11.47 7.14
CA PRO A 5 -2.89 -10.88 7.00
C PRO A 5 -1.97 -11.09 8.22
N ARG A 6 -2.53 -11.12 9.43
CA ARG A 6 -1.71 -11.31 10.64
C ARG A 6 -0.97 -12.66 10.70
N HIS A 7 -1.54 -13.75 10.17
CA HIS A 7 -0.81 -15.03 10.08
C HIS A 7 0.40 -14.94 9.14
N VAL A 8 0.32 -14.09 8.10
CA VAL A 8 1.43 -13.87 7.16
C VAL A 8 2.56 -13.13 7.88
N VAL A 9 2.22 -12.09 8.64
CA VAL A 9 3.19 -11.32 9.44
C VAL A 9 3.89 -12.22 10.45
N GLU A 10 3.12 -13.00 11.22
CA GLU A 10 3.69 -13.92 12.22
C GLU A 10 4.59 -14.98 11.59
N ALA A 11 4.17 -15.59 10.47
CA ALA A 11 4.98 -16.58 9.76
C ALA A 11 6.30 -15.97 9.24
N ALA A 12 6.24 -14.77 8.67
CA ALA A 12 7.43 -14.06 8.19
C ALA A 12 8.37 -13.68 9.34
N MET A 13 7.83 -13.21 10.48
CA MET A 13 8.63 -12.85 11.66
C MET A 13 9.34 -14.05 12.30
N ILE A 14 8.72 -15.23 12.23
CA ILE A 14 9.33 -16.49 12.70
C ILE A 14 10.40 -17.00 11.72
N GLY A 15 10.44 -16.47 10.49
CA GLY A 15 11.42 -16.83 9.47
C GLY A 15 10.97 -17.99 8.59
N ALA A 16 9.67 -18.19 8.38
CA ALA A 16 9.19 -19.22 7.46
C ALA A 16 9.59 -18.89 6.00
N ASP A 17 10.29 -19.82 5.33
CA ASP A 17 10.74 -19.63 3.95
C ASP A 17 9.59 -19.57 2.94
N VAL A 18 8.51 -20.32 3.20
CA VAL A 18 7.37 -20.45 2.29
C VAL A 18 6.05 -20.40 3.07
N ALA A 19 5.07 -19.68 2.51
CA ALA A 19 3.71 -19.59 3.01
C ALA A 19 2.69 -19.74 1.88
N THR A 20 1.68 -20.58 2.07
CA THR A 20 0.53 -20.69 1.15
C THR A 20 -0.67 -19.96 1.74
N LEU A 21 -1.31 -19.13 0.92
CA LEU A 21 -2.44 -18.30 1.34
C LEU A 21 -3.50 -18.14 0.24
N PRO A 22 -4.76 -17.89 0.61
CA PRO A 22 -5.80 -17.58 -0.37
C PRO A 22 -5.54 -16.25 -1.09
N PRO A 23 -6.02 -16.05 -2.34
CA PRO A 23 -5.79 -14.83 -3.12
C PRO A 23 -6.34 -13.55 -2.47
N ASP A 24 -7.41 -13.64 -1.68
CA ASP A 24 -7.99 -12.46 -1.01
C ASP A 24 -7.07 -11.93 0.10
N VAL A 25 -6.41 -12.82 0.84
CA VAL A 25 -5.42 -12.45 1.86
C VAL A 25 -4.23 -11.77 1.18
N LEU A 26 -3.78 -12.28 0.02
CA LEU A 26 -2.69 -11.67 -0.74
C LEU A 26 -3.02 -10.25 -1.16
N LYS A 27 -4.23 -10.00 -1.67
CA LYS A 27 -4.67 -8.65 -2.06
C LYS A 27 -4.71 -7.70 -0.87
N LYS A 28 -5.18 -8.17 0.30
CA LYS A 28 -5.24 -7.37 1.53
C LYS A 28 -3.84 -6.95 2.01
N LEU A 29 -2.79 -7.75 1.78
CA LEU A 29 -1.42 -7.38 2.16
C LEU A 29 -0.90 -6.15 1.41
N LEU A 30 -1.41 -5.88 0.20
CA LEU A 30 -0.97 -4.78 -0.65
C LEU A 30 -1.74 -3.47 -0.40
N GLN A 31 -2.81 -3.51 0.39
CA GLN A 31 -3.72 -2.38 0.58
C GLN A 31 -3.58 -1.80 1.98
N HIS A 32 -3.38 -0.49 2.09
CA HIS A 32 -3.37 0.20 3.37
C HIS A 32 -3.94 1.63 3.23
N PRO A 33 -4.91 2.04 4.07
CA PRO A 33 -5.58 3.34 3.93
C PRO A 33 -4.64 4.55 3.97
N LEU A 34 -3.52 4.46 4.70
CA LEU A 34 -2.54 5.55 4.74
C LEU A 34 -1.70 5.65 3.47
N THR A 35 -1.51 4.54 2.75
CA THR A 35 -0.80 4.55 1.47
C THR A 35 -1.63 5.27 0.41
N ASP A 36 -2.92 4.95 0.34
CA ASP A 36 -3.86 5.58 -0.60
C ASP A 36 -3.97 7.10 -0.32
N ARG A 37 -4.19 7.47 0.95
CA ARG A 37 -4.23 8.89 1.37
C ARG A 37 -2.94 9.62 1.08
N GLY A 38 -1.79 8.98 1.29
CA GLY A 38 -0.48 9.57 0.99
C GLY A 38 -0.32 9.85 -0.50
N LEU A 39 -0.66 8.88 -1.36
CA LEU A 39 -0.61 9.04 -2.81
C LEU A 39 -1.56 10.14 -3.31
N GLU A 40 -2.80 10.17 -2.82
CA GLU A 40 -3.77 11.22 -3.15
C GLU A 40 -3.23 12.62 -2.80
N GLN A 41 -2.68 12.77 -1.59
CA GLN A 41 -2.10 14.04 -1.14
C GLN A 41 -0.91 14.45 -2.02
N PHE A 42 0.00 13.53 -2.33
CA PHE A 42 1.14 13.82 -3.19
C PHE A 42 0.72 14.27 -4.59
N LEU A 43 -0.26 13.59 -5.19
CA LEU A 43 -0.77 13.96 -6.52
C LEU A 43 -1.49 15.31 -6.50
N ALA A 44 -2.23 15.61 -5.44
CA ALA A 44 -2.90 16.90 -5.26
C ALA A 44 -1.88 18.05 -5.16
N ASP A 45 -0.84 17.87 -4.35
CA ASP A 45 0.19 18.89 -4.18
C ASP A 45 1.03 19.08 -5.45
N TRP A 46 1.32 17.99 -6.16
CA TRP A 46 1.96 18.06 -7.47
C TRP A 46 1.12 18.84 -8.49
N SER A 47 -0.19 18.59 -8.53
CA SER A 47 -1.12 19.28 -9.43
C SER A 47 -1.19 20.78 -9.13
N LYS A 48 -1.18 21.16 -7.84
CA LYS A 48 -1.11 22.58 -7.42
C LYS A 48 0.16 23.25 -7.91
N LEU A 49 1.31 22.58 -7.78
CA LEU A 49 2.59 23.11 -8.26
C LEU A 49 2.58 23.30 -9.78
N ALA A 50 2.11 22.29 -10.53
CA ALA A 50 2.03 22.35 -11.98
C ALA A 50 1.11 23.47 -12.49
N ALA A 51 -0.02 23.70 -11.80
CA ALA A 51 -0.92 24.80 -12.11
C ALA A 51 -0.26 26.18 -11.86
N ARG A 52 0.45 26.32 -10.75
CA ARG A 52 1.21 27.56 -10.44
C ARG A 52 2.29 27.83 -11.49
N ALA A 53 3.03 26.81 -11.91
CA ALA A 53 4.06 26.96 -12.93
C ALA A 53 3.48 27.42 -14.28
N LYS A 54 2.32 26.89 -14.68
CA LYS A 54 1.62 27.29 -15.92
C LYS A 54 1.07 28.72 -15.88
N ALA A 55 0.69 29.22 -14.71
CA ALA A 55 0.21 30.60 -14.54
C ALA A 55 1.34 31.65 -14.47
N SER A 56 2.59 31.20 -14.38
CA SER A 56 3.79 32.05 -14.26
C SER A 56 4.49 32.28 -15.62
N VAL A 57 3.95 31.71 -16.71
CA VAL A 57 4.39 31.85 -18.10
C VAL A 57 3.33 32.64 -18.86
#